data_AF-A0A0M8P9F5-F1
#
_entry.id   AF-A0A0M8P9F5-F1
#
_cell.length_a   1.000
_cell.length_b   1.000
_cell.length_c   1.000
_cell.angle_alpha   90.00
_cell.angle_beta   90.00
_cell.angle_gamma   90.00
#
_symmetry.space_group_name_H-M   'P 1'
#
loop_
_entity.id
_entity.type
_entity.pdbx_description
1 polymer ?
#
loop_
_entity_poly.entity_id
_entity_poly.type
_entity_poly.pdbx_seq_one_letter_code
_entity_poly.pdbx_strand_id
1 'polypeptide(L)'
;MHQAYILLPFAIRFDIVIVLNIADSRITPVAVKNRRKPTFGHFFIDSGAAEEICFLSIKWENNFKEVHSANNLNFRDEIAPFMDSVTQYLENGAIHELYRESAKFLDVREEKASVSAIYKMALATTSSLSSNNSHYRSRPDLVPPQLNITIPAGNPNSPEYVFIAPYPFGGALERPGPYIYRKDGDLVWAGTGYYAGFVANFHATTYQGQPVLQAFQGSFDGDHGEGFGQHVLLDQSYQHVVTSTAANHRVSSIHEFNVIGETALIEVFYTTPANLSAYGGNSSQQWLGNGIFQGLWIVRLVNGFADSDYLIENDIATGELIFEWNSLEHVDPSESLVTLGSTDANSGLSSAQAWDYFHINSIDKNEEGDYLLSSRHTSTIFKINGTDGSIIWRLGGKYPSFSQTGNWTFGFQHHARWHTQPSQPGTEVISFFDNSGDATVTYNDVSRALVVQLNHTDSAATVLRKATAPYDLQAQSQGNAQMLSDDRIFVNWGSEGAFTEFGADNEILYHAFIQTGSVSYRGFLSNWTGTPKEIPALVALEIASNLVELYVSWNGDTETSVWRFFYVNGKENTQVGQVNRDSFETAFTWKSTFALPSSARFVAEAVGVNGEYLAQTSLTATTASIRLLK
;
A
#
# COMPACT_ATOMS: atom_id res chain seq x y z
N MET A 1 -22.49 30.93 -43.30
CA MET A 1 -21.35 31.02 -42.36
C MET A 1 -21.43 29.83 -41.45
N HIS A 2 -20.46 28.93 -41.55
CA HIS A 2 -20.37 27.68 -40.82
C HIS A 2 -19.80 27.93 -39.42
N GLN A 3 -20.40 27.32 -38.40
CA GLN A 3 -19.71 26.93 -37.18
C GLN A 3 -19.89 25.42 -37.02
N ALA A 4 -18.76 24.74 -36.88
CA ALA A 4 -18.63 23.33 -36.60
C ALA A 4 -18.80 23.07 -35.09
N TYR A 5 -19.40 21.93 -34.74
CA TYR A 5 -19.34 21.36 -33.39
C TYR A 5 -18.83 19.92 -33.45
N ILE A 6 -17.92 19.63 -32.51
CA ILE A 6 -17.18 18.39 -32.30
C ILE A 6 -18.07 17.40 -31.51
N LEU A 7 -18.06 16.13 -31.91
CA LEU A 7 -18.72 14.99 -31.25
C LEU A 7 -17.85 14.42 -30.11
N LEU A 8 -18.47 14.11 -28.96
CA LEU A 8 -17.90 13.27 -27.89
C LEU A 8 -18.90 12.14 -27.57
N PRO A 9 -18.47 10.86 -27.42
CA PRO A 9 -19.38 9.75 -27.12
C PRO A 9 -19.58 9.57 -25.61
N PHE A 10 -20.84 9.45 -25.16
CA PHE A 10 -21.20 8.94 -23.84
C PHE A 10 -21.51 7.44 -23.93
N ALA A 11 -20.84 6.61 -23.14
CA ALA A 11 -21.19 5.20 -22.95
C ALA A 11 -22.11 5.04 -21.73
N ILE A 12 -23.28 4.40 -21.91
CA ILE A 12 -24.20 4.02 -20.82
C ILE A 12 -23.95 2.56 -20.47
N ARG A 13 -23.67 2.24 -19.19
CA ARG A 13 -23.47 0.87 -18.69
C ARG A 13 -24.77 0.25 -18.17
N PHE A 14 -24.98 -1.03 -18.47
CA PHE A 14 -25.98 -1.88 -17.83
C PHE A 14 -25.29 -3.12 -17.24
N ASP A 15 -25.62 -3.47 -16.00
CA ASP A 15 -25.26 -4.75 -15.39
C ASP A 15 -26.48 -5.67 -15.43
N ILE A 16 -26.36 -6.83 -16.07
CA ILE A 16 -27.39 -7.88 -16.09
C ILE A 16 -26.87 -9.04 -15.24
N VAL A 17 -27.66 -9.46 -14.24
CA VAL A 17 -27.37 -10.66 -13.43
C VAL A 17 -28.24 -11.80 -13.96
N ILE A 18 -27.61 -12.87 -14.43
CA ILE A 18 -28.30 -14.09 -14.88
C ILE A 18 -28.14 -15.15 -13.79
N VAL A 19 -29.26 -15.72 -13.33
CA VAL A 19 -29.26 -16.85 -12.38
C VAL A 19 -29.52 -18.12 -13.18
N LEU A 20 -28.58 -19.07 -13.10
CA LEU A 20 -28.71 -20.39 -13.71
C LEU A 20 -29.16 -21.38 -12.64
N ASN A 21 -30.26 -22.10 -12.90
CA ASN A 21 -30.67 -23.23 -12.07
C ASN A 21 -30.23 -24.53 -12.79
N ILE A 22 -29.31 -25.26 -12.18
CA ILE A 22 -28.60 -26.39 -12.81
C ILE A 22 -29.42 -27.69 -12.77
N ALA A 23 -30.50 -27.78 -11.98
CA ALA A 23 -31.33 -28.98 -11.90
C ALA A 23 -32.22 -29.21 -13.16
N ASP A 24 -32.61 -28.14 -13.86
CA ASP A 24 -33.70 -28.21 -14.85
C ASP A 24 -33.31 -27.76 -16.27
N SER A 25 -32.04 -27.40 -16.51
CA SER A 25 -31.56 -26.84 -17.80
C SER A 25 -32.37 -25.63 -18.31
N ARG A 26 -32.99 -24.86 -17.41
CA ARG A 26 -33.74 -23.64 -17.76
C ARG A 26 -32.98 -22.39 -17.35
N ILE A 27 -32.71 -21.52 -18.32
CA ILE A 27 -32.15 -20.19 -18.10
C ILE A 27 -33.31 -19.23 -17.83
N THR A 28 -33.33 -18.59 -16.65
CA THR A 28 -34.34 -17.57 -16.33
C THR A 28 -33.66 -16.21 -16.22
N PRO A 29 -33.88 -15.27 -17.16
CA PRO A 29 -33.33 -13.93 -17.06
C PRO A 29 -34.04 -13.14 -15.95
N VAL A 30 -33.28 -12.56 -15.02
CA VAL A 30 -33.81 -11.58 -14.05
C VAL A 30 -33.22 -10.21 -14.38
N ALA A 31 -34.03 -9.32 -14.95
CA ALA A 31 -33.58 -7.95 -15.24
C ALA A 31 -33.65 -7.08 -13.97
N VAL A 32 -32.53 -6.51 -13.55
CA VAL A 32 -32.50 -5.47 -12.51
C VAL A 32 -32.60 -4.10 -13.16
N LYS A 33 -33.67 -3.36 -12.85
CA LYS A 33 -33.88 -2.00 -13.33
C LYS A 33 -33.12 -1.01 -12.45
N ASN A 34 -32.13 -0.32 -13.02
CA ASN A 34 -31.32 0.66 -12.32
C ASN A 34 -32.12 1.97 -12.07
N ARG A 35 -32.37 2.33 -10.80
CA ARG A 35 -32.75 3.70 -10.40
C ARG A 35 -31.88 4.12 -9.21
N ARG A 36 -30.96 5.05 -9.50
CA ARG A 36 -30.19 5.95 -8.61
C ARG A 36 -30.22 5.64 -7.09
N LYS A 37 -29.02 5.34 -6.57
CA LYS A 37 -28.53 5.19 -5.17
C LYS A 37 -28.29 3.74 -4.74
N PRO A 38 -27.08 3.38 -4.25
CA PRO A 38 -26.85 2.08 -3.65
C PRO A 38 -27.45 2.11 -2.24
N THR A 39 -28.44 1.24 -2.00
CA THR A 39 -28.88 0.89 -0.64
C THR A 39 -28.69 -0.61 -0.56
N PHE A 40 -27.81 -1.08 0.33
CA PHE A 40 -27.62 -2.52 0.56
C PHE A 40 -28.91 -3.09 1.17
N GLY A 41 -29.64 -3.88 0.38
CA GLY A 41 -30.76 -4.70 0.86
C GLY A 41 -30.32 -6.16 0.94
N HIS A 42 -30.33 -6.74 2.14
CA HIS A 42 -30.20 -8.19 2.33
C HIS A 42 -31.38 -8.90 1.66
N PHE A 43 -31.10 -9.84 0.76
CA PHE A 43 -32.10 -10.80 0.27
C PHE A 43 -31.89 -12.13 0.99
N PHE A 44 -32.85 -12.50 1.84
CA PHE A 44 -33.00 -13.86 2.33
C PHE A 44 -33.84 -14.63 1.31
N ILE A 45 -33.29 -15.73 0.77
CA ILE A 45 -34.07 -16.75 0.09
C ILE A 45 -34.13 -17.93 1.06
N ASP A 46 -35.32 -18.18 1.58
CA ASP A 46 -35.64 -19.34 2.40
C ASP A 46 -35.98 -20.51 1.47
N SER A 47 -35.04 -21.44 1.29
CA SER A 47 -35.32 -22.72 0.65
C SER A 47 -34.39 -23.80 1.20
N GLY A 48 -34.96 -24.71 1.99
CA GLY A 48 -34.27 -25.88 2.49
C GLY A 48 -33.93 -26.86 1.38
N ALA A 49 -32.74 -26.73 0.80
CA ALA A 49 -31.89 -27.78 0.22
C ALA A 49 -30.66 -27.08 -0.38
N ALA A 50 -29.47 -27.65 -0.17
CA ALA A 50 -28.21 -27.09 -0.65
C ALA A 50 -28.10 -27.19 -2.18
N GLU A 51 -28.01 -26.06 -2.90
CA GLU A 51 -27.63 -26.04 -4.31
C GLU A 51 -26.70 -24.84 -4.62
N GLU A 52 -25.70 -25.09 -5.45
CA GLU A 52 -24.62 -24.17 -5.85
C GLU A 52 -25.14 -23.03 -6.74
N ILE A 53 -24.74 -21.79 -6.44
CA ILE A 53 -25.04 -20.60 -7.24
C ILE A 53 -23.75 -20.12 -7.90
N CYS A 54 -23.70 -20.10 -9.23
CA CYS A 54 -22.62 -19.48 -10.00
C CYS A 54 -23.03 -18.09 -10.51
N PHE A 55 -22.15 -17.11 -10.37
CA PHE A 55 -22.32 -15.77 -10.96
C PHE A 55 -21.40 -15.62 -12.18
N LEU A 56 -21.96 -15.20 -13.31
CA LEU A 56 -21.20 -14.90 -14.53
C LEU A 56 -21.38 -13.42 -14.88
N SER A 57 -20.29 -12.66 -14.98
CA SER A 57 -20.29 -11.28 -15.48
C SER A 57 -19.73 -11.26 -16.90
N ILE A 58 -20.48 -10.74 -17.86
CA ILE A 58 -20.03 -10.56 -19.25
C ILE A 58 -20.02 -9.06 -19.56
N LYS A 59 -18.87 -8.55 -20.00
CA LYS A 59 -18.69 -7.14 -20.40
C LYS A 59 -18.77 -7.05 -21.93
N TRP A 60 -19.61 -6.15 -22.46
CA TRP A 60 -19.73 -5.95 -23.91
C TRP A 60 -19.70 -4.47 -24.27
N GLU A 61 -18.91 -4.11 -25.29
CA GLU A 61 -18.82 -2.77 -25.87
C GLU A 61 -19.20 -2.85 -27.35
N ASN A 62 -20.24 -2.12 -27.78
CA ASN A 62 -20.48 -1.84 -29.20
C ASN A 62 -21.25 -0.53 -29.41
N ASN A 63 -20.82 0.21 -30.45
CA ASN A 63 -21.30 1.53 -30.86
C ASN A 63 -22.67 1.46 -31.57
N PHE A 64 -23.68 2.19 -31.08
CA PHE A 64 -24.95 2.41 -31.79
C PHE A 64 -25.13 3.88 -32.20
N LYS A 65 -25.63 4.08 -33.44
CA LYS A 65 -26.07 5.37 -33.99
C LYS A 65 -27.45 5.75 -33.45
N GLU A 66 -27.63 7.02 -33.11
CA GLU A 66 -28.90 7.60 -32.66
C GLU A 66 -30.05 7.43 -33.66
N VAL A 67 -31.21 7.02 -33.15
CA VAL A 67 -32.51 7.18 -33.82
C VAL A 67 -33.35 8.13 -32.97
N HIS A 68 -33.64 9.31 -33.50
CA HIS A 68 -34.62 10.24 -32.92
C HIS A 68 -36.02 9.95 -33.49
N SER A 69 -36.97 9.56 -32.64
CA SER A 69 -38.38 9.92 -32.83
C SER A 69 -39.17 9.79 -31.52
N ALA A 70 -40.05 10.76 -31.29
CA ALA A 70 -40.93 10.87 -30.14
C ALA A 70 -42.07 9.83 -30.15
N ASN A 71 -42.54 9.54 -28.93
CA ASN A 71 -43.79 8.86 -28.53
C ASN A 71 -43.72 7.35 -28.20
N ASN A 72 -44.00 7.06 -26.92
CA ASN A 72 -44.41 5.79 -26.29
C ASN A 72 -44.19 4.48 -27.08
N LEU A 73 -43.11 3.77 -26.75
CA LEU A 73 -42.91 2.37 -27.11
C LEU A 73 -42.56 1.53 -25.87
N ASN A 74 -43.22 0.38 -25.73
CA ASN A 74 -43.01 -0.60 -24.66
C ASN A 74 -41.65 -1.29 -24.84
N PHE A 75 -40.78 -1.19 -23.83
CA PHE A 75 -39.42 -1.77 -23.78
C PHE A 75 -39.36 -3.30 -23.95
N ARG A 76 -40.50 -3.99 -24.01
CA ARG A 76 -40.60 -5.45 -24.15
C ARG A 76 -40.55 -5.92 -25.60
N ASP A 77 -40.96 -5.08 -26.54
CA ASP A 77 -41.23 -5.50 -27.92
C ASP A 77 -39.98 -5.37 -28.84
N GLU A 78 -38.95 -4.62 -28.44
CA GLU A 78 -37.69 -4.49 -29.19
C GLU A 78 -36.57 -5.44 -28.73
N ILE A 79 -36.62 -5.98 -27.51
CA ILE A 79 -35.57 -6.85 -26.95
C ILE A 79 -35.86 -8.34 -27.16
N ALA A 80 -37.13 -8.73 -27.32
CA ALA A 80 -37.49 -10.14 -27.54
C ALA A 80 -36.81 -10.77 -28.78
N PRO A 81 -36.71 -10.09 -29.94
CA PRO A 81 -35.99 -10.64 -31.10
C PRO A 81 -34.47 -10.76 -30.87
N PHE A 82 -33.90 -9.90 -30.01
CA PHE A 82 -32.48 -9.89 -29.67
C PHE A 82 -32.10 -11.01 -28.68
N MET A 83 -32.97 -11.31 -27.71
CA MET A 83 -32.78 -12.40 -26.75
C MET A 83 -32.96 -13.79 -27.39
N ASP A 84 -33.86 -13.91 -28.37
CA ASP A 84 -34.00 -15.12 -29.17
C ASP A 84 -32.75 -15.36 -30.05
N SER A 85 -32.14 -14.30 -30.58
CA SER A 85 -30.87 -14.37 -31.32
C SER A 85 -29.69 -14.83 -30.45
N VAL A 86 -29.60 -14.36 -29.19
CA VAL A 86 -28.52 -14.76 -28.27
C VAL A 86 -28.69 -16.22 -27.82
N THR A 87 -29.93 -16.63 -27.55
CA THR A 87 -30.25 -18.03 -27.21
C THR A 87 -29.94 -18.96 -28.39
N GLN A 88 -30.29 -18.55 -29.61
CA GLN A 88 -29.99 -19.31 -30.82
C GLN A 88 -28.49 -19.35 -31.17
N TYR A 89 -27.71 -18.33 -30.80
CA TYR A 89 -26.25 -18.29 -30.97
C TYR A 89 -25.52 -19.18 -29.95
N LEU A 90 -26.08 -19.33 -28.74
CA LEU A 90 -25.56 -20.22 -27.70
C LEU A 90 -25.95 -21.69 -27.94
N GLU A 91 -27.14 -21.95 -28.50
CA GLU A 91 -27.62 -23.30 -28.81
C GLU A 91 -27.00 -23.91 -30.08
N ASN A 92 -26.57 -23.11 -31.06
CA ASN A 92 -26.08 -23.61 -32.37
C ASN A 92 -24.54 -23.64 -32.57
N GLY A 93 -23.73 -23.62 -31.51
CA GLY A 93 -22.40 -24.25 -31.55
C GLY A 93 -21.17 -23.36 -31.72
N ALA A 94 -20.75 -22.70 -30.63
CA ALA A 94 -19.39 -22.11 -30.51
C ALA A 94 -18.58 -22.65 -29.31
N ILE A 95 -19.00 -23.74 -28.67
CA ILE A 95 -18.22 -24.41 -27.60
C ILE A 95 -17.42 -25.61 -28.15
N HIS A 96 -17.80 -26.15 -29.32
CA HIS A 96 -17.11 -27.28 -29.93
C HIS A 96 -15.99 -26.92 -30.93
N GLU A 97 -15.87 -25.65 -31.34
CA GLU A 97 -14.86 -25.22 -32.33
C GLU A 97 -13.54 -24.75 -31.70
N LEU A 98 -13.56 -24.24 -30.46
CA LEU A 98 -12.36 -23.90 -29.68
C LEU A 98 -11.58 -25.13 -29.20
N TYR A 99 -12.22 -26.31 -29.11
CA TYR A 99 -11.57 -27.57 -28.75
C TYR A 99 -11.01 -28.35 -29.95
N ARG A 100 -11.41 -28.02 -31.19
CA ARG A 100 -10.92 -28.69 -32.41
C ARG A 100 -9.71 -28.00 -33.05
N GLU A 101 -9.51 -26.71 -32.81
CA GLU A 101 -8.33 -25.99 -33.33
C GLU A 101 -7.07 -26.18 -32.47
N SER A 102 -7.21 -26.49 -31.18
CA SER A 102 -6.07 -26.81 -30.30
C SER A 102 -5.47 -28.21 -30.53
N ALA A 103 -6.19 -29.09 -31.24
CA ALA A 103 -5.76 -30.45 -31.56
C ALA A 103 -5.07 -30.59 -32.94
N LYS A 104 -4.81 -29.49 -33.66
CA LYS A 104 -4.17 -29.51 -34.99
C LYS A 104 -2.69 -29.12 -35.01
N PHE A 105 -2.04 -28.96 -33.85
CA PHE A 105 -0.61 -28.57 -33.75
C PHE A 105 0.30 -29.61 -33.07
N LEU A 106 -0.04 -30.90 -33.14
CA LEU A 106 0.86 -31.98 -32.70
C LEU A 106 0.80 -33.15 -33.69
N ASP A 107 1.45 -32.97 -34.84
CA ASP A 107 1.86 -34.08 -35.71
C ASP A 107 3.35 -33.88 -36.04
N VAL A 108 4.22 -34.44 -35.20
CA VAL A 108 5.62 -34.72 -35.54
C VAL A 108 5.88 -36.19 -35.20
N ARG A 109 6.09 -36.96 -36.26
CA ARG A 109 6.43 -38.38 -36.22
C ARG A 109 7.85 -38.62 -35.72
N GLU A 110 7.96 -39.68 -34.91
CA GLU A 110 9.09 -40.59 -34.75
C GLU A 110 10.49 -40.04 -34.44
N GLU A 111 10.92 -40.21 -33.19
CA GLU A 111 12.18 -40.92 -32.92
C GLU A 111 12.14 -41.60 -31.53
N LYS A 112 12.15 -42.93 -31.53
CA LYS A 112 12.27 -43.77 -30.34
C LYS A 112 13.71 -43.74 -29.85
N ALA A 113 14.03 -42.82 -28.94
CA ALA A 113 15.20 -42.96 -28.08
C ALA A 113 14.95 -42.33 -26.69
N SER A 114 14.93 -43.19 -25.67
CA SER A 114 15.11 -42.87 -24.25
C SER A 114 13.99 -42.14 -23.48
N VAL A 115 12.82 -42.78 -23.36
CA VAL A 115 11.82 -42.47 -22.31
C VAL A 115 12.41 -42.64 -20.89
N SER A 116 13.51 -43.40 -20.74
CA SER A 116 14.22 -43.57 -19.46
C SER A 116 15.10 -42.38 -19.05
N ALA A 117 15.52 -41.50 -19.97
CA ALA A 117 16.29 -40.30 -19.62
C ALA A 117 15.38 -39.14 -19.19
N ILE A 118 14.20 -39.04 -19.80
CA ILE A 118 13.17 -38.04 -19.44
C ILE A 118 12.60 -38.33 -18.04
N TYR A 119 12.40 -39.60 -17.68
CA TYR A 119 11.93 -39.95 -16.33
C TYR A 119 12.97 -39.67 -15.23
N LYS A 120 14.28 -39.66 -15.57
CA LYS A 120 15.35 -39.32 -14.61
C LYS A 120 15.60 -37.80 -14.52
N MET A 121 15.31 -37.02 -15.55
CA MET A 121 15.28 -35.55 -15.45
C MET A 121 14.03 -35.04 -14.70
N ALA A 122 12.89 -35.71 -14.84
CA ALA A 122 11.65 -35.34 -14.13
C ALA A 122 11.72 -35.62 -12.60
N LEU A 123 12.69 -36.41 -12.14
CA LEU A 123 12.94 -36.68 -10.71
C LEU A 123 14.09 -35.85 -10.13
N ALA A 124 14.73 -34.99 -10.93
CA ALA A 124 15.76 -34.04 -10.48
C ALA A 124 15.30 -32.57 -10.54
N THR A 125 14.06 -32.32 -10.99
CA THR A 125 13.37 -31.02 -10.88
C THR A 125 12.26 -31.11 -9.83
N THR A 126 12.61 -31.50 -8.60
CA THR A 126 11.81 -31.13 -7.42
C THR A 126 12.39 -29.84 -6.84
N SER A 127 12.42 -28.81 -7.67
CA SER A 127 12.58 -27.42 -7.25
C SER A 127 11.39 -26.68 -7.83
N SER A 128 10.44 -26.40 -6.94
CA SER A 128 9.36 -25.41 -7.08
C SER A 128 8.62 -25.40 -8.42
N LEU A 129 7.70 -26.34 -8.60
CA LEU A 129 6.48 -26.03 -9.32
C LEU A 129 5.68 -25.07 -8.42
N SER A 130 5.86 -23.76 -8.61
CA SER A 130 5.02 -22.74 -8.00
C SER A 130 3.61 -22.90 -8.56
N SER A 131 2.76 -23.67 -7.87
CA SER A 131 1.32 -23.47 -8.05
C SER A 131 1.01 -22.05 -7.62
N ASN A 132 0.37 -21.27 -8.48
CA ASN A 132 -0.31 -20.01 -8.16
C ASN A 132 -1.36 -20.27 -7.07
N ASN A 133 -0.91 -20.41 -5.83
CA ASN A 133 -1.70 -20.65 -4.64
C ASN A 133 -1.12 -19.73 -3.56
N SER A 134 -1.26 -18.42 -3.79
CA SER A 134 -0.63 -17.31 -3.06
C SER A 134 -1.21 -17.06 -1.66
N HIS A 135 -1.83 -18.06 -1.05
CA HIS A 135 -2.51 -17.93 0.23
C HIS A 135 -1.91 -18.88 1.25
N TYR A 136 -1.61 -18.35 2.44
CA TYR A 136 -1.19 -19.15 3.58
C TYR A 136 -2.34 -20.04 4.05
N ARG A 137 -2.08 -21.31 4.34
CA ARG A 137 -3.13 -22.24 4.76
C ARG A 137 -3.61 -21.95 6.18
N SER A 138 -2.71 -21.53 7.05
CA SER A 138 -2.99 -21.17 8.44
C SER A 138 -3.61 -19.78 8.58
N ARG A 139 -3.35 -18.88 7.61
CA ARG A 139 -3.87 -17.51 7.55
C ARG A 139 -4.33 -17.13 6.14
N PRO A 140 -5.40 -17.78 5.61
CA PRO A 140 -5.89 -17.52 4.26
C PRO A 140 -6.49 -16.12 4.09
N ASP A 141 -6.79 -15.45 5.21
CA ASP A 141 -7.23 -14.05 5.28
C ASP A 141 -6.12 -13.06 4.93
N LEU A 142 -4.85 -13.46 5.04
CA LEU A 142 -3.70 -12.65 4.69
C LEU A 142 -3.33 -12.87 3.22
N VAL A 143 -3.47 -11.80 2.43
CA VAL A 143 -3.16 -11.79 1.00
C VAL A 143 -2.12 -10.69 0.73
N PRO A 144 -0.85 -10.92 1.14
CA PRO A 144 0.20 -9.94 0.94
C PRO A 144 0.46 -9.69 -0.55
N PRO A 145 0.65 -8.43 -0.97
CA PRO A 145 1.07 -8.12 -2.32
C PRO A 145 2.43 -8.75 -2.64
N GLN A 146 2.56 -9.32 -3.84
CA GLN A 146 3.84 -9.91 -4.25
C GLN A 146 4.88 -8.83 -4.54
N LEU A 147 6.13 -9.10 -4.14
CA LEU A 147 7.29 -8.30 -4.51
C LEU A 147 8.04 -9.01 -5.65
N ASN A 148 8.17 -8.34 -6.78
CA ASN A 148 9.00 -8.79 -7.89
C ASN A 148 10.43 -8.25 -7.70
N ILE A 149 11.25 -9.06 -7.03
CA ILE A 149 12.65 -8.73 -6.72
C ILE A 149 13.51 -8.98 -7.96
N THR A 150 14.05 -7.91 -8.56
CA THR A 150 14.91 -8.02 -9.75
C THR A 150 16.40 -7.98 -9.40
N ILE A 151 16.74 -7.39 -8.25
CA ILE A 151 18.09 -7.42 -7.69
C ILE A 151 17.96 -7.91 -6.24
N PRO A 152 18.35 -9.17 -5.94
CA PRO A 152 18.21 -9.73 -4.60
C PRO A 152 19.24 -9.16 -3.64
N ALA A 153 18.84 -8.94 -2.40
CA ALA A 153 19.73 -8.50 -1.34
C ALA A 153 20.81 -9.56 -1.04
N GLY A 154 22.05 -9.13 -0.78
CA GLY A 154 23.15 -10.04 -0.43
C GLY A 154 22.94 -10.79 0.89
N ASN A 155 22.19 -10.20 1.84
CA ASN A 155 21.76 -10.85 3.09
C ASN A 155 20.26 -10.62 3.33
N PRO A 156 19.38 -11.49 2.79
CA PRO A 156 17.94 -11.31 2.93
C PRO A 156 17.42 -11.56 4.36
N ASN A 157 18.21 -12.26 5.18
CA ASN A 157 17.86 -12.63 6.55
C ASN A 157 18.42 -11.65 7.60
N SER A 158 18.88 -10.48 7.17
CA SER A 158 19.22 -9.34 8.04
C SER A 158 18.07 -8.99 8.99
N PRO A 159 18.33 -8.44 10.20
CA PRO A 159 17.28 -7.87 11.05
C PRO A 159 16.60 -6.63 10.46
N GLU A 160 17.06 -6.14 9.31
CA GLU A 160 16.43 -5.05 8.57
C GLU A 160 15.27 -5.54 7.70
N TYR A 161 14.11 -4.95 7.90
CA TYR A 161 12.89 -5.28 7.18
C TYR A 161 12.41 -4.12 6.31
N VAL A 162 11.66 -4.44 5.26
CA VAL A 162 11.02 -3.48 4.35
C VAL A 162 9.63 -3.15 4.86
N PHE A 163 9.35 -1.87 5.07
CA PHE A 163 8.06 -1.33 5.50
C PHE A 163 7.41 -0.60 4.33
N ILE A 164 6.25 -1.08 3.90
CA ILE A 164 5.45 -0.46 2.84
C ILE A 164 3.96 -0.53 3.17
N ALA A 165 3.19 0.42 2.64
CA ALA A 165 1.72 0.43 2.72
C ALA A 165 1.11 0.46 1.31
N PRO A 166 1.20 -0.66 0.56
CA PRO A 166 0.68 -0.74 -0.79
C PRO A 166 -0.83 -0.52 -0.87
N TYR A 167 -1.23 0.23 -1.89
CA TYR A 167 -2.62 0.49 -2.26
C TYR A 167 -2.77 0.49 -3.79
N PRO A 168 -3.99 0.26 -4.33
CA PRO A 168 -4.18 0.17 -5.77
C PRO A 168 -3.97 1.52 -6.45
N PHE A 169 -3.19 1.52 -7.53
CA PHE A 169 -2.93 2.69 -8.37
C PHE A 169 -2.88 2.24 -9.84
N GLY A 170 -3.95 2.49 -10.58
CA GLY A 170 -4.12 2.00 -11.95
C GLY A 170 -4.38 0.50 -12.10
N GLY A 171 -4.50 -0.25 -10.99
CA GLY A 171 -4.78 -1.69 -10.98
C GLY A 171 -5.66 -2.14 -9.80
N ALA A 172 -5.59 -3.43 -9.48
CA ALA A 172 -6.33 -4.04 -8.38
C ALA A 172 -5.37 -4.61 -7.33
N LEU A 173 -5.69 -4.33 -6.08
CA LEU A 173 -5.00 -4.89 -4.91
C LEU A 173 -6.08 -5.42 -3.96
N GLU A 174 -6.04 -6.72 -3.66
CA GLU A 174 -7.10 -7.37 -2.89
C GLU A 174 -7.13 -6.87 -1.44
N ARG A 175 -5.95 -6.73 -0.83
CA ARG A 175 -5.78 -6.31 0.57
C ARG A 175 -4.78 -5.14 0.64
N PRO A 176 -5.22 -3.89 0.40
CA PRO A 176 -4.38 -2.74 0.68
C PRO A 176 -4.14 -2.61 2.20
N GLY A 177 -2.99 -2.05 2.58
CA GLY A 177 -2.62 -1.88 3.98
C GLY A 177 -1.11 -1.94 4.20
N PRO A 178 -0.66 -1.83 5.45
CA PRO A 178 0.76 -1.86 5.78
C PRO A 178 1.27 -3.29 5.91
N TYR A 179 2.50 -3.51 5.44
CA TYR A 179 3.17 -4.80 5.44
C TYR A 179 4.64 -4.63 5.82
N ILE A 180 5.15 -5.63 6.55
CA ILE A 180 6.57 -5.80 6.85
C ILE A 180 7.05 -7.04 6.08
N TYR A 181 8.10 -6.88 5.28
CA TYR A 181 8.72 -7.96 4.53
C TYR A 181 10.18 -8.16 4.93
N ARG A 182 10.65 -9.40 4.86
CA ARG A 182 12.08 -9.69 4.68
C ARG A 182 12.52 -9.23 3.30
N LYS A 183 13.83 -9.04 3.08
CA LYS A 183 14.33 -8.58 1.79
C LYS A 183 14.26 -9.65 0.68
N ASP A 184 13.96 -10.91 1.00
CA ASP A 184 13.61 -11.95 0.02
C ASP A 184 12.12 -11.95 -0.37
N GLY A 185 11.32 -11.05 0.20
CA GLY A 185 9.89 -10.92 -0.09
C GLY A 185 9.00 -11.80 0.77
N ASP A 186 9.55 -12.55 1.73
CA ASP A 186 8.74 -13.30 2.69
C ASP A 186 8.04 -12.36 3.67
N LEU A 187 6.78 -12.67 3.97
CA LEU A 187 5.96 -11.86 4.87
C LEU A 187 6.49 -11.98 6.31
N VAL A 188 6.57 -10.85 7.01
CA VAL A 188 6.76 -10.84 8.47
C VAL A 188 5.45 -10.48 9.13
N TRP A 189 4.83 -9.40 8.67
CA TRP A 189 3.59 -8.89 9.23
C TRP A 189 2.69 -8.30 8.15
N ALA A 190 1.39 -8.61 8.25
CA ALA A 190 0.33 -7.95 7.52
C ALA A 190 -0.56 -7.17 8.49
N GLY A 191 -0.74 -5.88 8.24
CA GLY A 191 -1.50 -4.96 9.08
C GLY A 191 -2.96 -4.83 8.72
N THR A 192 -3.49 -5.71 7.87
CA THR A 192 -4.93 -5.76 7.56
C THR A 192 -5.73 -5.90 8.85
N GLY A 193 -6.61 -4.95 9.12
CA GLY A 193 -7.43 -4.91 10.35
C GLY A 193 -6.78 -4.22 11.54
N TYR A 194 -5.50 -3.85 11.48
CA TYR A 194 -4.82 -3.04 12.51
C TYR A 194 -4.95 -1.54 12.26
N TYR A 195 -5.02 -1.15 10.97
CA TYR A 195 -5.28 0.22 10.53
C TYR A 195 -6.56 0.25 9.68
N ALA A 196 -7.27 1.38 9.72
CA ALA A 196 -8.55 1.54 9.04
C ALA A 196 -8.44 2.38 7.75
N GLY A 197 -9.06 1.91 6.68
CA GLY A 197 -9.14 2.66 5.42
C GLY A 197 -7.83 2.67 4.63
N PHE A 198 -7.51 3.81 4.03
CA PHE A 198 -6.25 4.03 3.33
C PHE A 198 -5.12 4.23 4.35
N VAL A 199 -3.95 3.64 4.08
CA VAL A 199 -2.78 3.69 4.97
C VAL A 199 -1.58 4.22 4.20
N ALA A 200 -0.82 5.13 4.81
CA ALA A 200 0.41 5.68 4.25
C ALA A 200 1.46 5.94 5.32
N ASN A 201 2.69 6.22 4.87
CA ASN A 201 3.81 6.56 5.75
C ASN A 201 4.10 5.51 6.84
N PHE A 202 3.92 4.23 6.50
CA PHE A 202 4.12 3.12 7.42
C PHE A 202 5.61 2.84 7.66
N HIS A 203 6.09 3.02 8.89
CA HIS A 203 7.46 2.68 9.29
C HIS A 203 7.64 2.56 10.80
N ALA A 204 8.77 1.97 11.21
CA ALA A 204 9.20 1.98 12.60
C ALA A 204 9.82 3.33 12.99
N THR A 205 9.55 3.78 14.21
CA THR A 205 10.17 4.94 14.86
C THR A 205 10.33 4.68 16.36
N THR A 206 10.83 5.66 17.12
CA THR A 206 10.91 5.61 18.58
C THR A 206 9.98 6.65 19.19
N TYR A 207 9.17 6.22 20.15
CA TYR A 207 8.30 7.09 20.94
C TYR A 207 8.52 6.81 22.43
N GLN A 208 8.85 7.84 23.21
CA GLN A 208 9.20 7.71 24.64
C GLN A 208 10.29 6.64 24.91
N GLY A 209 11.28 6.55 24.01
CA GLY A 209 12.37 5.57 24.09
C GLY A 209 11.97 4.13 23.76
N GLN A 210 10.72 3.89 23.36
CA GLN A 210 10.23 2.57 22.94
C GLN A 210 10.05 2.50 21.42
N PRO A 211 10.41 1.37 20.78
CA PRO A 211 10.15 1.17 19.36
C PRO A 211 8.64 1.01 19.11
N VAL A 212 8.13 1.74 18.10
CA VAL A 212 6.73 1.72 17.68
C VAL A 212 6.65 1.72 16.15
N LEU A 213 5.55 1.20 15.62
CA LEU A 213 5.15 1.41 14.23
C LEU A 213 4.29 2.66 14.15
N GLN A 214 4.49 3.47 13.13
CA GLN A 214 3.65 4.62 12.83
C GLN A 214 3.08 4.53 11.42
N ALA A 215 1.83 4.97 11.26
CA ALA A 215 1.23 5.19 9.95
C ALA A 215 0.12 6.24 10.02
N PHE A 216 -0.17 6.87 8.88
CA PHE A 216 -1.43 7.55 8.63
C PHE A 216 -2.52 6.52 8.35
N GLN A 217 -3.74 6.77 8.85
CA GLN A 217 -4.94 6.06 8.43
C GLN A 217 -6.08 7.04 8.13
N GLY A 218 -6.85 6.80 7.06
CA GLY A 218 -7.97 7.69 6.71
C GLY A 218 -8.50 7.51 5.29
N SER A 219 -8.95 8.61 4.69
CA SER A 219 -9.33 8.68 3.28
C SER A 219 -8.24 9.35 2.44
N PHE A 220 -8.18 8.97 1.17
CA PHE A 220 -7.28 9.55 0.17
C PHE A 220 -8.09 10.24 -0.93
N ASP A 221 -7.78 11.50 -1.18
CA ASP A 221 -8.24 12.26 -2.34
C ASP A 221 -7.20 12.15 -3.46
N GLY A 222 -7.48 11.27 -4.42
CA GLY A 222 -6.58 11.03 -5.55
C GLY A 222 -6.45 12.20 -6.53
N ASP A 223 -7.37 13.17 -6.51
CA ASP A 223 -7.35 14.30 -7.45
C ASP A 223 -6.35 15.37 -7.01
N HIS A 224 -6.21 15.61 -5.70
CA HIS A 224 -5.21 16.52 -5.12
C HIS A 224 -3.96 15.80 -4.61
N GLY A 225 -4.02 14.49 -4.39
CA GLY A 225 -2.98 13.74 -3.68
C GLY A 225 -3.00 13.98 -2.17
N GLU A 226 -4.10 14.52 -1.63
CA GLU A 226 -4.28 14.82 -0.22
C GLU A 226 -4.95 13.66 0.53
N GLY A 227 -4.88 13.67 1.85
CA GLY A 227 -5.63 12.74 2.68
C GLY A 227 -6.24 13.41 3.89
N PHE A 228 -7.20 12.73 4.50
CA PHE A 228 -7.91 13.22 5.67
C PHE A 228 -8.07 12.08 6.67
N GLY A 229 -7.48 12.23 7.84
CA GLY A 229 -7.42 11.12 8.79
C GLY A 229 -6.66 11.44 10.07
N GLN A 230 -5.97 10.43 10.58
CA GLN A 230 -5.26 10.47 11.86
C GLN A 230 -3.96 9.66 11.76
N HIS A 231 -3.03 9.90 12.67
CA HIS A 231 -1.79 9.14 12.76
C HIS A 231 -1.85 8.18 13.94
N VAL A 232 -1.47 6.92 13.71
CA VAL A 232 -1.64 5.84 14.68
C VAL A 232 -0.30 5.17 14.94
N LEU A 233 0.01 5.03 16.22
CA LEU A 233 1.18 4.31 16.73
C LEU A 233 0.79 2.94 17.28
N LEU A 234 1.52 1.90 16.88
CA LEU A 234 1.41 0.55 17.43
C LEU A 234 2.72 0.12 18.10
N ASP A 235 2.65 -0.63 19.20
CA ASP A 235 3.84 -1.20 19.85
C ASP A 235 4.38 -2.45 19.13
N GLN A 236 5.43 -3.06 19.68
CA GLN A 236 6.02 -4.31 19.18
C GLN A 236 5.06 -5.52 19.23
N SER A 237 3.99 -5.43 20.02
CA SER A 237 2.91 -6.41 20.08
C SER A 237 1.72 -6.06 19.17
N TYR A 238 1.90 -5.07 18.31
CA TYR A 238 0.94 -4.53 17.36
C TYR A 238 -0.34 -3.98 18.02
N GLN A 239 -0.23 -3.58 19.29
CA GLN A 239 -1.33 -2.96 20.01
C GLN A 239 -1.27 -1.45 19.87
N HIS A 240 -2.45 -0.83 19.84
CA HIS A 240 -2.59 0.62 19.78
C HIS A 240 -1.93 1.29 20.99
N VAL A 241 -1.09 2.30 20.72
CA VAL A 241 -0.39 3.08 21.74
C VAL A 241 -0.93 4.49 21.81
N VAL A 242 -1.04 5.16 20.66
CA VAL A 242 -1.46 6.55 20.53
C VAL A 242 -2.16 6.76 19.18
N THR A 243 -3.24 7.53 19.18
CA THR A 243 -3.74 8.23 18.00
C THR A 243 -3.48 9.72 18.15
N SER A 244 -2.83 10.33 17.17
CA SER A 244 -2.58 11.77 17.12
C SER A 244 -3.39 12.44 16.01
N THR A 245 -3.89 13.64 16.30
CA THR A 245 -4.65 14.50 15.38
C THR A 245 -4.09 15.91 15.41
N ALA A 246 -4.33 16.67 14.35
CA ALA A 246 -4.07 18.10 14.33
C ALA A 246 -4.86 18.86 15.42
N ALA A 247 -4.27 19.93 15.95
CA ALA A 247 -4.90 20.83 16.91
C ALA A 247 -5.85 21.83 16.21
N ASN A 248 -6.54 22.67 16.99
CA ASN A 248 -7.43 23.73 16.50
C ASN A 248 -8.58 23.22 15.60
N HIS A 249 -9.12 22.03 15.90
CA HIS A 249 -10.20 21.38 15.14
C HIS A 249 -9.88 21.15 13.65
N ARG A 250 -8.60 20.96 13.35
CA ARG A 250 -8.14 20.61 12.00
C ARG A 250 -8.11 19.11 11.81
N VAL A 251 -8.13 18.70 10.56
CA VAL A 251 -7.99 17.30 10.18
C VAL A 251 -6.55 17.10 9.72
N SER A 252 -5.85 16.11 10.29
CA SER A 252 -4.52 15.75 9.83
C SER A 252 -4.57 15.27 8.38
N SER A 253 -3.60 15.68 7.59
CA SER A 253 -3.42 15.18 6.24
C SER A 253 -2.43 14.02 6.20
N ILE A 254 -2.37 13.38 5.04
CA ILE A 254 -1.60 12.18 4.75
C ILE A 254 -0.10 12.40 4.90
N HIS A 255 0.42 13.58 4.52
CA HIS A 255 1.81 13.70 4.06
C HIS A 255 2.86 13.52 5.14
N GLU A 256 2.68 14.14 6.31
CA GLU A 256 3.70 14.12 7.35
C GLU A 256 3.16 13.83 8.73
N PHE A 257 3.83 12.87 9.38
CA PHE A 257 3.81 12.64 10.81
C PHE A 257 5.21 12.21 11.25
N ASN A 258 5.96 13.17 11.77
CA ASN A 258 7.33 12.93 12.22
C ASN A 258 7.40 13.04 13.74
N VAL A 259 7.61 11.91 14.41
CA VAL A 259 7.78 11.83 15.87
C VAL A 259 9.20 12.22 16.24
N ILE A 260 9.33 13.27 17.06
CA ILE A 260 10.60 13.83 17.51
C ILE A 260 10.57 13.89 19.04
N GLY A 261 11.15 12.88 19.68
CA GLY A 261 11.11 12.71 21.13
C GLY A 261 9.67 12.52 21.63
N GLU A 262 9.16 13.52 22.31
CA GLU A 262 7.77 13.57 22.85
C GLU A 262 6.86 14.47 22.02
N THR A 263 7.35 15.00 20.90
CA THR A 263 6.60 15.90 20.01
C THR A 263 6.36 15.24 18.65
N ALA A 264 5.40 15.75 17.91
CA ALA A 264 5.15 15.38 16.52
C ALA A 264 5.02 16.60 15.63
N LEU A 265 5.48 16.47 14.39
CA LEU A 265 5.14 17.39 13.31
C LEU A 265 4.02 16.79 12.48
N ILE A 266 2.96 17.56 12.25
CA ILE A 266 1.79 17.15 11.45
C ILE A 266 1.57 18.18 10.34
N GLU A 267 1.28 17.67 9.14
CA GLU A 267 0.82 18.46 8.01
C GLU A 267 -0.73 18.54 7.98
N VAL A 268 -1.23 19.69 7.57
CA VAL A 268 -2.65 19.97 7.43
C VAL A 268 -2.92 20.72 6.12
N PHE A 269 -3.74 20.11 5.29
CA PHE A 269 -4.37 20.75 4.14
C PHE A 269 -5.68 21.43 4.56
N TYR A 270 -5.72 22.76 4.51
CA TYR A 270 -6.87 23.55 4.96
C TYR A 270 -7.50 24.39 3.84
N THR A 271 -8.72 24.07 3.43
CA THR A 271 -9.40 24.81 2.36
C THR A 271 -9.90 26.16 2.87
N THR A 272 -9.45 27.25 2.27
CA THR A 272 -9.70 28.62 2.73
C THR A 272 -10.46 29.43 1.65
N PRO A 273 -11.57 30.09 2.00
CA PRO A 273 -12.20 31.08 1.13
C PRO A 273 -11.28 32.30 0.92
N ALA A 274 -11.00 32.65 -0.33
CA ALA A 274 -10.12 33.76 -0.68
C ALA A 274 -10.60 34.48 -1.95
N ASN A 275 -10.25 35.76 -2.09
CA ASN A 275 -10.42 36.48 -3.35
C ASN A 275 -9.26 36.14 -4.29
N LEU A 276 -9.55 35.39 -5.36
CA LEU A 276 -8.54 34.89 -6.29
C LEU A 276 -8.32 35.77 -7.53
N SER A 277 -8.92 36.96 -7.58
CA SER A 277 -8.82 37.87 -8.75
C SER A 277 -7.39 38.29 -9.09
N ALA A 278 -6.51 38.40 -8.09
CA ALA A 278 -5.09 38.67 -8.30
C ALA A 278 -4.37 37.57 -9.11
N TYR A 279 -4.93 36.36 -9.12
CA TYR A 279 -4.40 35.17 -9.80
C TYR A 279 -5.23 34.80 -11.04
N GLY A 280 -6.04 35.74 -11.55
CA GLY A 280 -6.89 35.53 -12.73
C GLY A 280 -8.24 34.85 -12.44
N GLY A 281 -8.57 34.60 -11.17
CA GLY A 281 -9.85 34.03 -10.77
C GLY A 281 -11.03 34.98 -10.94
N ASN A 282 -12.19 34.45 -11.30
CA ASN A 282 -13.45 35.21 -11.35
C ASN A 282 -14.22 35.13 -10.02
N SER A 283 -15.36 35.82 -9.92
CA SER A 283 -16.13 35.90 -8.67
C SER A 283 -16.67 34.57 -8.14
N SER A 284 -16.78 33.51 -8.96
CA SER A 284 -17.18 32.17 -8.51
C SER A 284 -16.00 31.32 -8.04
N GLN A 285 -14.76 31.72 -8.32
CA GLN A 285 -13.56 31.01 -7.92
C GLN A 285 -13.04 31.63 -6.62
N GLN A 286 -13.35 30.98 -5.51
CA GLN A 286 -13.19 31.53 -4.17
C GLN A 286 -12.46 30.58 -3.22
N TRP A 287 -12.00 29.42 -3.67
CA TRP A 287 -11.44 28.39 -2.79
C TRP A 287 -9.98 28.10 -3.11
N LEU A 288 -9.15 28.11 -2.08
CA LEU A 288 -7.71 27.85 -2.16
C LEU A 288 -7.30 26.87 -1.07
N GLY A 289 -6.42 25.94 -1.41
CA GLY A 289 -5.80 24.99 -0.49
C GLY A 289 -4.67 25.67 0.28
N ASN A 290 -4.84 25.86 1.58
CA ASN A 290 -3.84 26.43 2.44
C ASN A 290 -2.99 25.33 3.08
N GLY A 291 -1.66 25.46 2.97
CA GLY A 291 -0.73 24.51 3.55
C GLY A 291 -0.35 24.96 4.95
N ILE A 292 -0.66 24.13 5.94
CA ILE A 292 -0.34 24.39 7.34
C ILE A 292 0.47 23.22 7.88
N PHE A 293 1.43 23.49 8.74
CA PHE A 293 1.96 22.44 9.63
C PHE A 293 1.88 22.87 11.09
N GLN A 294 1.84 21.86 11.96
CA GLN A 294 1.80 22.03 13.40
C GLN A 294 2.90 21.21 14.06
N GLY A 295 3.57 21.82 15.05
CA GLY A 295 4.32 21.10 16.06
C GLY A 295 3.44 20.89 17.27
N LEU A 296 3.29 19.64 17.72
CA LEU A 296 2.40 19.27 18.83
C LEU A 296 3.16 18.44 19.86
N TRP A 297 2.76 18.55 21.12
CA TRP A 297 3.09 17.52 22.11
C TRP A 297 2.30 16.25 21.81
N ILE A 298 2.95 15.09 21.81
CA ILE A 298 2.23 13.82 21.78
C ILE A 298 1.78 13.53 23.21
N VAL A 299 0.59 14.00 23.55
CA VAL A 299 0.02 13.78 24.89
C VAL A 299 -0.52 12.37 24.96
N ARG A 300 0.23 11.44 25.56
CA ARG A 300 -0.32 10.13 25.94
C ARG A 300 -1.49 10.36 26.90
N LEU A 301 -2.70 10.03 26.49
CA LEU A 301 -3.71 9.69 27.48
C LEU A 301 -3.37 8.29 27.98
N VAL A 302 -3.13 8.22 29.28
CA VAL A 302 -2.53 7.07 29.95
C VAL A 302 -3.59 6.00 30.08
N ASN A 303 -3.34 4.82 29.51
CA ASN A 303 -3.76 3.56 30.16
C ASN A 303 -2.58 2.58 30.25
N GLY A 304 -2.48 1.97 31.43
CA GLY A 304 -1.29 1.36 32.04
C GLY A 304 -0.47 0.38 31.19
N PHE A 305 0.84 0.49 31.32
CA PHE A 305 1.66 -0.71 31.48
C PHE A 305 1.22 -1.39 32.80
N ALA A 306 0.37 -2.40 32.70
CA ALA A 306 0.23 -3.56 33.60
C ALA A 306 -1.20 -4.12 33.48
N ASP A 307 -1.27 -5.43 33.24
CA ASP A 307 -2.37 -6.38 33.45
C ASP A 307 -3.78 -5.83 33.75
N SER A 308 -4.75 -6.35 32.99
CA SER A 308 -6.20 -6.40 33.20
C SER A 308 -7.08 -5.36 32.51
N ASP A 309 -7.95 -5.89 31.64
CA ASP A 309 -9.34 -5.49 31.38
C ASP A 309 -9.76 -4.08 31.80
N TYR A 310 -9.43 -3.08 30.99
CA TYR A 310 -10.20 -1.83 30.97
C TYR A 310 -10.22 -1.22 29.57
N LEU A 311 -11.33 -1.41 28.86
CA LEU A 311 -11.66 -0.68 27.65
C LEU A 311 -12.05 0.74 28.07
N ILE A 312 -11.20 1.73 27.78
CA ILE A 312 -11.58 3.15 27.82
C ILE A 312 -11.93 3.59 26.40
N GLU A 313 -13.22 3.87 26.20
CA GLU A 313 -13.70 4.69 25.09
C GLU A 313 -13.21 6.14 25.28
N ASN A 314 -12.60 6.68 24.21
CA ASN A 314 -12.20 8.08 24.00
C ASN A 314 -10.88 8.56 24.61
N ASP A 315 -9.77 7.94 24.20
CA ASP A 315 -8.43 8.53 24.30
C ASP A 315 -7.98 9.11 22.94
N ILE A 316 -8.42 10.32 22.60
CA ILE A 316 -7.79 11.12 21.55
C ILE A 316 -6.76 12.01 22.24
N ALA A 317 -5.48 11.71 22.03
CA ALA A 317 -4.40 12.64 22.36
C ALA A 317 -4.61 13.92 21.53
N THR A 318 -5.22 14.95 22.12
CA THR A 318 -5.53 16.19 21.39
C THR A 318 -4.29 17.00 21.05
N GLY A 319 -3.13 16.64 21.63
CA GLY A 319 -1.83 17.26 21.45
C GLY A 319 -1.82 18.77 21.72
N GLU A 320 -1.15 19.20 22.78
CA GLU A 320 -1.02 20.64 23.02
C GLU A 320 -0.20 21.28 21.89
N LEU A 321 -0.77 22.30 21.24
CA LEU A 321 -0.15 23.01 20.14
C LEU A 321 1.08 23.78 20.63
N ILE A 322 2.24 23.48 20.04
CA ILE A 322 3.50 24.16 20.32
C ILE A 322 3.69 25.30 19.32
N PHE A 323 3.46 25.00 18.04
CA PHE A 323 3.75 25.90 16.93
C PHE A 323 2.83 25.60 15.77
N GLU A 324 2.41 26.65 15.06
CA GLU A 324 1.59 26.55 13.87
C GLU A 324 2.11 27.53 12.82
N TRP A 325 2.29 27.05 11.61
CA TRP A 325 2.74 27.88 10.49
C TRP A 325 1.77 27.78 9.33
N ASN A 326 1.48 28.91 8.72
CA ASN A 326 0.44 29.06 7.71
C ASN A 326 1.04 29.63 6.42
N SER A 327 1.03 28.86 5.33
CA SER A 327 1.72 29.27 4.11
C SER A 327 1.23 30.60 3.54
N LEU A 328 -0.05 30.93 3.68
CA LEU A 328 -0.63 32.19 3.18
C LEU A 328 -0.07 33.45 3.86
N GLU A 329 0.56 33.31 5.03
CA GLU A 329 1.19 34.45 5.73
C GLU A 329 2.61 34.73 5.23
N HIS A 330 3.20 33.80 4.44
CA HIS A 330 4.63 33.82 4.11
C HIS A 330 4.97 33.60 2.64
N VAL A 331 4.09 32.97 1.86
CA VAL A 331 4.33 32.60 0.46
C VAL A 331 3.17 33.05 -0.41
N ASP A 332 3.49 33.79 -1.48
CA ASP A 332 2.47 34.29 -2.40
C ASP A 332 1.98 33.15 -3.32
N PRO A 333 0.66 32.92 -3.47
CA PRO A 333 0.13 31.90 -4.36
C PRO A 333 0.61 31.94 -5.82
N SER A 334 1.07 33.09 -6.32
CA SER A 334 1.69 33.23 -7.65
C SER A 334 3.08 32.59 -7.76
N GLU A 335 3.63 32.03 -6.68
CA GLU A 335 4.83 31.20 -6.70
C GLU A 335 4.56 29.76 -7.16
N SER A 336 3.29 29.32 -7.15
CA SER A 336 2.91 27.97 -7.56
C SER A 336 3.17 27.72 -9.04
N LEU A 337 3.70 26.52 -9.34
CA LEU A 337 3.75 25.95 -10.68
C LEU A 337 2.40 25.38 -11.12
N VAL A 338 1.53 25.04 -10.17
CA VAL A 338 0.13 24.66 -10.43
C VAL A 338 -0.72 25.93 -10.46
N THR A 339 -1.26 26.27 -11.62
CA THR A 339 -2.07 27.49 -11.79
C THR A 339 -3.55 27.25 -11.45
N LEU A 340 -4.25 28.28 -10.97
CA LEU A 340 -5.71 28.25 -10.78
C LEU A 340 -6.42 27.80 -12.06
N GLY A 341 -7.29 26.80 -11.95
CA GLY A 341 -8.04 26.25 -13.08
C GLY A 341 -7.23 25.36 -14.03
N SER A 342 -6.02 24.93 -13.63
CA SER A 342 -5.21 23.97 -14.40
C SER A 342 -5.91 22.60 -14.56
N THR A 343 -6.72 22.23 -13.57
CA THR A 343 -7.54 21.01 -13.55
C THR A 343 -8.91 21.31 -12.93
N ASP A 344 -9.87 20.39 -13.10
CA ASP A 344 -11.19 20.49 -12.45
C ASP A 344 -11.05 20.51 -10.91
N ALA A 345 -10.09 19.75 -10.38
CA ALA A 345 -9.72 19.73 -8.97
C ALA A 345 -9.17 21.09 -8.50
N ASN A 346 -8.33 21.75 -9.31
CA ASN A 346 -7.78 23.07 -8.99
C ASN A 346 -8.64 24.25 -9.48
N SER A 347 -9.94 24.05 -9.73
CA SER A 347 -10.81 25.08 -10.33
C SER A 347 -11.11 26.27 -9.40
N GLY A 348 -10.98 26.10 -8.09
CA GLY A 348 -11.31 27.07 -7.05
C GLY A 348 -12.82 27.30 -6.86
N LEU A 349 -13.68 26.48 -7.47
CA LEU A 349 -15.14 26.68 -7.48
C LEU A 349 -15.85 26.19 -6.21
N SER A 350 -15.23 25.28 -5.46
CA SER A 350 -15.75 24.75 -4.20
C SER A 350 -14.60 24.36 -3.27
N SER A 351 -14.88 24.09 -1.99
CA SER A 351 -13.85 23.63 -1.05
C SER A 351 -13.20 22.32 -1.49
N ALA A 352 -13.98 21.42 -2.09
CA ALA A 352 -13.47 20.15 -2.64
C ALA A 352 -12.70 20.33 -3.96
N GLN A 353 -12.71 21.52 -4.54
CA GLN A 353 -11.97 21.87 -5.75
C GLN A 353 -11.09 23.10 -5.48
N ALA A 354 -10.55 23.19 -4.28
CA ALA A 354 -9.73 24.32 -3.88
C ALA A 354 -8.43 24.31 -4.69
N TRP A 355 -7.98 25.48 -5.14
CA TRP A 355 -6.68 25.57 -5.82
C TRP A 355 -5.55 25.28 -4.84
N ASP A 356 -4.91 24.13 -4.99
CA ASP A 356 -3.77 23.71 -4.19
C ASP A 356 -2.48 24.32 -4.75
N TYR A 357 -2.14 25.49 -4.24
CA TYR A 357 -0.99 26.25 -4.71
C TYR A 357 0.33 25.85 -4.03
N PHE A 358 0.27 25.22 -2.85
CA PHE A 358 1.45 25.06 -1.99
C PHE A 358 1.83 23.59 -1.75
N HIS A 359 0.87 22.73 -1.41
CA HIS A 359 1.09 21.29 -1.24
C HIS A 359 2.33 20.91 -0.39
N ILE A 360 2.19 20.98 0.93
CA ILE A 360 3.25 20.54 1.86
C ILE A 360 3.32 19.03 1.80
N ASN A 361 4.51 18.46 1.61
CA ASN A 361 4.68 17.00 1.55
C ASN A 361 5.72 16.41 2.50
N SER A 362 6.46 17.27 3.21
CA SER A 362 7.31 16.85 4.33
C SER A 362 7.70 18.04 5.20
N ILE A 363 7.83 17.76 6.50
CA ILE A 363 8.39 18.67 7.50
C ILE A 363 9.40 17.92 8.35
N ASP A 364 10.54 18.54 8.62
CA ASP A 364 11.55 18.10 9.57
C ASP A 364 11.92 19.23 10.55
N LYS A 365 12.59 18.91 11.65
CA LYS A 365 13.01 19.89 12.66
C LYS A 365 14.45 19.66 13.09
N ASN A 366 15.25 20.71 13.15
CA ASN A 366 16.63 20.63 13.62
C ASN A 366 16.73 20.82 15.15
N GLU A 367 17.94 20.65 15.68
CA GLU A 367 18.22 20.81 17.12
C GLU A 367 18.03 22.25 17.62
N GLU A 368 18.22 23.25 16.75
CA GLU A 368 17.96 24.66 17.05
C GLU A 368 16.46 25.00 17.14
N GLY A 369 15.60 24.10 16.66
CA GLY A 369 14.15 24.23 16.70
C GLY A 369 13.51 24.84 15.44
N ASP A 370 14.30 25.14 14.41
CA ASP A 370 13.84 25.54 13.08
C ASP A 370 13.26 24.35 12.30
N TYR A 371 12.45 24.67 11.29
CA TYR A 371 11.71 23.68 10.49
C TYR A 371 12.17 23.65 9.04
N LEU A 372 12.33 22.45 8.47
CA LEU A 372 12.61 22.22 7.05
C LEU A 372 11.32 21.76 6.41
N LEU A 373 10.80 22.53 5.48
CA LEU A 373 9.52 22.27 4.83
C LEU A 373 9.72 22.09 3.34
N SER A 374 9.15 21.01 2.78
CA SER A 374 9.09 20.82 1.34
C SER A 374 7.69 21.14 0.82
N SER A 375 7.64 22.03 -0.17
CA SER A 375 6.43 22.34 -0.94
C SER A 375 6.59 21.80 -2.35
N ARG A 376 5.68 20.89 -2.72
CA ARG A 376 5.67 20.25 -4.04
C ARG A 376 5.37 21.27 -5.13
N HIS A 377 4.31 22.06 -4.96
CA HIS A 377 3.78 22.91 -6.03
C HIS A 377 4.57 24.19 -6.26
N THR A 378 5.40 24.61 -5.30
CA THR A 378 6.39 25.68 -5.54
C THR A 378 7.77 25.15 -5.95
N SER A 379 7.97 23.82 -5.96
CA SER A 379 9.29 23.18 -6.14
C SER A 379 10.38 23.83 -5.28
N THR A 380 10.03 24.11 -4.02
CA THR A 380 10.89 24.83 -3.07
C THR A 380 10.98 24.09 -1.75
N ILE A 381 12.19 24.01 -1.20
CA ILE A 381 12.45 23.61 0.18
C ILE A 381 12.76 24.87 0.99
N PHE A 382 12.10 25.03 2.12
CA PHE A 382 12.20 26.19 3.00
C PHE A 382 12.84 25.81 4.32
N LYS A 383 13.69 26.69 4.86
CA LYS A 383 13.96 26.71 6.31
C LYS A 383 13.15 27.82 6.94
N ILE A 384 12.41 27.48 7.98
CA ILE A 384 11.49 28.35 8.71
C ILE A 384 12.01 28.49 10.14
N ASN A 385 12.07 29.73 10.62
CA ASN A 385 12.48 30.06 11.96
C ASN A 385 11.48 29.47 12.98
N GLY A 386 12.00 28.69 13.92
CA GLY A 386 11.18 27.98 14.90
C GLY A 386 10.47 28.85 15.95
N THR A 387 10.84 30.14 16.04
CA THR A 387 10.32 31.08 17.05
C THR A 387 9.26 32.01 16.48
N ASP A 388 9.48 32.56 15.28
CA ASP A 388 8.60 33.58 14.69
C ASP A 388 7.98 33.17 13.34
N GLY A 389 8.32 32.00 12.81
CA GLY A 389 7.79 31.49 11.54
C GLY A 389 8.33 32.18 10.29
N SER A 390 9.29 33.10 10.41
CA SER A 390 9.90 33.75 9.25
C SER A 390 10.71 32.76 8.40
N ILE A 391 10.70 32.94 7.08
CA ILE A 391 11.52 32.12 6.18
C ILE A 391 12.98 32.58 6.27
N ILE A 392 13.86 31.69 6.68
CA ILE A 392 15.31 31.93 6.79
C ILE A 392 15.97 31.81 5.41
N TRP A 393 15.67 30.74 4.69
CA TRP A 393 16.20 30.53 3.33
C TRP A 393 15.27 29.65 2.49
N ARG A 394 15.48 29.71 1.17
CA ARG A 394 14.78 28.93 0.15
C ARG A 394 15.78 28.20 -0.75
N LEU A 395 15.57 26.92 -0.99
CA LEU A 395 16.28 26.14 -2.00
C LEU A 395 15.32 25.81 -3.15
N GLY A 396 15.71 26.16 -4.38
CA GLY A 396 14.88 25.99 -5.56
C GLY A 396 13.80 27.07 -5.71
N GLY A 397 12.83 26.78 -6.57
CA GLY A 397 11.68 27.65 -6.83
C GLY A 397 11.98 29.00 -7.46
N LYS A 398 11.01 29.91 -7.31
CA LYS A 398 11.00 31.24 -7.95
C LYS A 398 11.99 32.23 -7.32
N TYR A 399 12.27 32.09 -6.03
CA TYR A 399 13.10 33.02 -5.24
C TYR A 399 14.17 32.27 -4.43
N PRO A 400 15.13 31.60 -5.09
CA PRO A 400 16.14 30.80 -4.40
C PRO A 400 17.13 31.68 -3.62
N SER A 401 17.49 31.25 -2.41
CA SER A 401 18.57 31.85 -1.61
C SER A 401 19.96 31.34 -1.98
N PHE A 402 20.04 30.20 -2.68
CA PHE A 402 21.29 29.56 -3.06
C PHE A 402 21.39 29.40 -4.58
N SER A 403 22.59 29.62 -5.11
CA SER A 403 22.93 29.25 -6.49
C SER A 403 23.25 27.75 -6.56
N GLN A 404 22.59 27.02 -7.46
CA GLN A 404 22.85 25.59 -7.69
C GLN A 404 24.15 25.41 -8.47
N THR A 405 25.25 25.21 -7.75
CA THR A 405 26.58 25.05 -8.33
C THR A 405 26.68 23.71 -9.04
N GLY A 406 27.19 23.70 -10.28
CA GLY A 406 27.27 22.50 -11.11
C GLY A 406 26.07 22.28 -12.04
N ASN A 407 25.19 23.27 -12.18
CA ASN A 407 24.06 23.28 -13.13
C ASN A 407 23.13 22.06 -12.99
N TRP A 408 22.65 21.84 -11.77
CA TRP A 408 21.65 20.82 -11.47
C TRP A 408 20.33 21.49 -11.11
N THR A 409 19.21 20.82 -11.42
CA THR A 409 17.85 21.26 -11.10
C THR A 409 17.08 20.11 -10.48
N PHE A 410 16.01 20.44 -9.75
CA PHE A 410 15.07 19.50 -9.15
C PHE A 410 13.68 20.16 -9.16
N GLY A 411 12.64 19.36 -8.94
CA GLY A 411 11.29 19.89 -8.76
C GLY A 411 10.29 18.84 -8.32
N PHE A 412 9.16 19.33 -7.79
CA PHE A 412 8.08 18.50 -7.23
C PHE A 412 8.57 17.50 -6.17
N GLN A 413 9.64 17.86 -5.46
CA GLN A 413 10.39 17.00 -4.55
C GLN A 413 9.60 16.63 -3.29
N HIS A 414 9.93 15.48 -2.69
CA HIS A 414 9.34 14.93 -1.47
C HIS A 414 10.40 14.60 -0.42
N HIS A 415 9.96 14.41 0.83
CA HIS A 415 10.74 13.85 1.93
C HIS A 415 12.08 14.58 2.18
N ALA A 416 12.03 15.90 2.35
CA ALA A 416 13.18 16.67 2.76
C ALA A 416 13.53 16.38 4.23
N ARG A 417 14.80 16.06 4.50
CA ARG A 417 15.33 15.73 5.84
C ARG A 417 16.67 16.39 6.09
N TRP A 418 16.89 16.86 7.31
CA TRP A 418 18.20 17.33 7.77
C TRP A 418 19.11 16.17 8.15
N HIS A 419 20.42 16.39 8.00
CA HIS A 419 21.46 15.47 8.46
C HIS A 419 22.43 16.20 9.38
N THR A 420 22.75 15.56 10.50
CA THR A 420 23.60 16.07 11.58
C THR A 420 25.09 16.19 11.23
N GLN A 421 25.47 16.11 9.95
CA GLN A 421 26.86 16.22 9.50
C GLN A 421 27.15 17.59 8.84
N PRO A 422 27.45 18.66 9.60
CA PRO A 422 28.24 19.75 9.06
C PRO A 422 29.71 19.33 9.08
N SER A 423 30.31 19.09 7.91
CA SER A 423 31.76 18.95 7.80
C SER A 423 32.49 20.29 7.99
N GLN A 424 31.76 21.41 7.88
CA GLN A 424 32.30 22.77 7.91
C GLN A 424 31.34 23.76 8.60
N PRO A 425 31.84 24.71 9.42
CA PRO A 425 31.03 25.79 9.96
C PRO A 425 30.30 26.58 8.87
N GLY A 426 29.03 26.93 9.10
CA GLY A 426 28.22 27.67 8.13
C GLY A 426 27.71 26.83 6.96
N THR A 427 27.67 25.50 7.12
CA THR A 427 27.08 24.58 6.15
C THR A 427 25.99 23.72 6.76
N GLU A 428 24.99 23.38 5.96
CA GLU A 428 23.90 22.44 6.30
C GLU A 428 23.86 21.32 5.25
N VAL A 429 23.52 20.11 5.65
CA VAL A 429 23.31 18.99 4.71
C VAL A 429 21.88 18.51 4.82
N ILE A 430 21.21 18.38 3.67
CA ILE A 430 19.85 17.86 3.58
C ILE A 430 19.79 16.75 2.53
N SER A 431 18.83 15.84 2.68
CA SER A 431 18.43 14.91 1.63
C SER A 431 17.00 15.13 1.21
N PHE A 432 16.66 14.78 -0.02
CA PHE A 432 15.28 14.75 -0.50
C PHE A 432 15.14 13.81 -1.70
N PHE A 433 13.89 13.40 -1.94
CA PHE A 433 13.49 12.68 -3.14
C PHE A 433 13.10 13.68 -4.22
N ASP A 434 13.89 13.75 -5.28
CA ASP A 434 13.63 14.56 -6.46
C ASP A 434 12.80 13.77 -7.46
N ASN A 435 11.48 13.97 -7.42
CA ASN A 435 10.55 13.44 -8.42
C ASN A 435 10.90 13.90 -9.82
N SER A 436 11.46 15.11 -9.96
CA SER A 436 11.83 15.73 -11.24
C SER A 436 10.66 16.02 -12.18
N GLY A 437 9.40 15.99 -11.70
CA GLY A 437 8.24 16.35 -12.50
C GLY A 437 6.90 15.93 -11.90
N ASP A 438 5.81 16.25 -12.63
CA ASP A 438 4.42 15.97 -12.24
C ASP A 438 3.54 15.42 -13.39
N ALA A 439 4.17 14.80 -14.39
CA ALA A 439 3.59 14.43 -15.69
C ALA A 439 3.44 15.58 -16.71
N THR A 440 3.33 16.82 -16.26
CA THR A 440 3.18 18.00 -17.14
C THR A 440 4.48 18.77 -17.30
N VAL A 441 5.22 18.91 -16.20
CA VAL A 441 6.54 19.50 -16.13
C VAL A 441 7.55 18.40 -15.87
N THR A 442 8.69 18.48 -16.56
CA THR A 442 9.82 17.56 -16.38
C THR A 442 11.11 18.35 -16.30
N TYR A 443 11.86 18.15 -15.21
CA TYR A 443 13.16 18.76 -14.97
C TYR A 443 14.30 17.82 -15.39
N ASN A 444 14.14 16.52 -15.15
CA ASN A 444 15.09 15.47 -15.50
C ASN A 444 14.30 14.23 -15.97
N ASP A 445 14.93 13.36 -16.77
CA ASP A 445 14.26 12.19 -17.37
C ASP A 445 13.90 11.09 -16.36
N VAL A 446 14.54 11.08 -15.19
CA VAL A 446 14.40 10.05 -14.15
C VAL A 446 14.43 10.67 -12.75
N SER A 447 13.70 10.05 -11.81
CA SER A 447 13.68 10.46 -10.41
C SER A 447 14.98 10.08 -9.69
N ARG A 448 15.31 10.79 -8.62
CA ARG A 448 16.60 10.63 -7.93
C ARG A 448 16.47 10.91 -6.43
N ALA A 449 17.25 10.23 -5.61
CA ALA A 449 17.54 10.71 -4.26
C ALA A 449 18.77 11.62 -4.30
N LEU A 450 18.66 12.81 -3.72
CA LEU A 450 19.73 13.80 -3.64
C LEU A 450 20.15 14.04 -2.20
N VAL A 451 21.46 14.15 -1.97
CA VAL A 451 22.06 14.71 -0.76
C VAL A 451 22.77 15.98 -1.17
N VAL A 452 22.40 17.11 -0.56
CA VAL A 452 22.84 18.45 -0.94
C VAL A 452 23.42 19.16 0.26
N GLN A 453 24.60 19.74 0.06
CA GLN A 453 25.21 20.68 1.01
C GLN A 453 24.83 22.10 0.63
N LEU A 454 24.38 22.87 1.62
CA LEU A 454 24.12 24.30 1.54
C LEU A 454 25.25 25.02 2.25
N ASN A 455 25.88 25.97 1.57
CA ASN A 455 26.89 26.86 2.14
C ASN A 455 26.29 28.26 2.27
N HIS A 456 26.14 28.72 3.51
CA HIS A 456 25.50 30.00 3.83
C HIS A 456 26.43 31.20 3.64
N THR A 457 27.75 30.97 3.60
CA THR A 457 28.74 32.03 3.35
C THR A 457 28.78 32.40 1.88
N ASP A 458 28.78 31.40 1.01
CA ASP A 458 28.89 31.58 -0.45
C ASP A 458 27.54 31.57 -1.16
N SER A 459 26.43 31.35 -0.43
CA SER A 459 25.08 31.16 -0.97
C SER A 459 25.06 30.12 -2.10
N ALA A 460 25.71 28.98 -1.87
CA ALA A 460 25.87 27.90 -2.85
C ALA A 460 25.23 26.60 -2.38
N ALA A 461 24.58 25.89 -3.30
CA ALA A 461 24.01 24.56 -3.09
C ALA A 461 24.69 23.52 -3.99
N THR A 462 25.36 22.54 -3.38
CA THR A 462 26.16 21.51 -4.06
C THR A 462 25.59 20.12 -3.81
N VAL A 463 25.37 19.34 -4.87
CA VAL A 463 25.03 17.92 -4.73
C VAL A 463 26.26 17.15 -4.25
N LEU A 464 26.17 16.55 -3.07
CA LEU A 464 27.17 15.63 -2.53
C LEU A 464 26.97 14.21 -3.05
N ARG A 465 25.71 13.79 -3.19
CA ARG A 465 25.36 12.45 -3.65
C ARG A 465 24.08 12.45 -4.45
N LYS A 466 24.05 11.59 -5.47
CA LYS A 466 22.93 11.41 -6.38
C LYS A 466 22.72 9.91 -6.64
N ALA A 467 21.70 9.34 -6.05
CA ALA A 467 21.25 7.98 -6.34
C ALA A 467 20.11 8.04 -7.36
N THR A 468 20.44 7.76 -8.61
CA THR A 468 19.50 7.81 -9.75
C THR A 468 18.63 6.56 -9.78
N ALA A 469 17.34 6.70 -10.11
CA ALA A 469 16.46 5.56 -10.25
C ALA A 469 16.97 4.54 -11.27
N PRO A 470 16.99 3.23 -10.96
CA PRO A 470 17.20 2.21 -11.97
C PRO A 470 15.98 2.11 -12.89
N TYR A 471 16.12 1.39 -14.01
CA TYR A 471 15.03 1.11 -14.95
C TYR A 471 14.29 2.34 -15.50
N ASP A 472 14.98 3.49 -15.54
CA ASP A 472 14.44 4.77 -16.00
C ASP A 472 13.13 5.20 -15.29
N LEU A 473 12.98 4.82 -14.01
CA LEU A 473 11.78 5.13 -13.24
C LEU A 473 11.64 6.65 -13.00
N GLN A 474 10.45 7.17 -13.28
CA GLN A 474 10.12 8.59 -13.22
C GLN A 474 8.82 8.80 -12.43
N ALA A 475 8.96 8.87 -11.10
CA ALA A 475 7.84 9.02 -10.18
C ALA A 475 7.26 10.44 -10.22
N GLN A 476 6.05 10.57 -10.76
CA GLN A 476 5.34 11.85 -10.87
C GLN A 476 4.84 12.39 -9.53
N SER A 477 4.71 11.52 -8.52
CA SER A 477 4.28 11.89 -7.17
C SER A 477 4.81 10.91 -6.13
N GLN A 478 4.71 11.30 -4.85
CA GLN A 478 5.04 10.45 -3.70
C GLN A 478 6.52 10.07 -3.67
N GLY A 479 6.87 9.07 -2.85
CA GLY A 479 8.23 8.57 -2.73
C GLY A 479 9.04 9.24 -1.62
N ASN A 480 10.15 8.62 -1.27
CA ASN A 480 11.06 9.13 -0.26
C ASN A 480 12.48 8.62 -0.46
N ALA A 481 13.44 9.39 0.05
CA ALA A 481 14.82 8.97 0.25
C ALA A 481 15.10 8.87 1.75
N GLN A 482 15.45 7.68 2.23
CA GLN A 482 15.87 7.42 3.59
C GLN A 482 17.39 7.18 3.62
N MET A 483 18.12 8.08 4.27
CA MET A 483 19.53 7.87 4.58
C MET A 483 19.65 6.90 5.76
N LEU A 484 20.51 5.89 5.63
CA LEU A 484 20.83 4.93 6.69
C LEU A 484 22.14 5.32 7.38
N SER A 485 22.38 4.79 8.57
CA SER A 485 23.52 5.17 9.43
C SER A 485 24.89 4.74 8.89
N ASP A 486 24.92 3.84 7.91
CA ASP A 486 26.12 3.30 7.27
C ASP A 486 26.30 3.83 5.82
N ASP A 487 25.79 5.04 5.56
CA ASP A 487 25.80 5.69 4.26
C ASP A 487 25.06 4.93 3.15
N ARG A 488 24.25 3.91 3.46
CA ARG A 488 23.28 3.39 2.48
C ARG A 488 22.11 4.35 2.29
N ILE A 489 21.42 4.21 1.16
CA ILE A 489 20.17 4.95 0.89
C ILE A 489 19.10 3.93 0.53
N PHE A 490 17.96 3.97 1.21
CA PHE A 490 16.76 3.28 0.76
C PHE A 490 15.83 4.30 0.10
N VAL A 491 15.41 4.01 -1.14
CA VAL A 491 14.57 4.90 -1.93
C VAL A 491 13.30 4.16 -2.33
N ASN A 492 12.15 4.75 -2.01
CA ASN A 492 10.87 4.34 -2.59
C ASN A 492 10.54 5.27 -3.76
N TRP A 493 10.19 4.69 -4.90
CA TRP A 493 9.93 5.39 -6.16
C TRP A 493 8.44 5.77 -6.33
N GLY A 494 7.71 5.99 -5.24
CA GLY A 494 6.37 6.58 -5.25
C GLY A 494 5.42 5.94 -6.25
N SER A 495 4.90 6.76 -7.18
CA SER A 495 3.95 6.34 -8.21
C SER A 495 4.44 5.24 -9.17
N GLU A 496 5.75 4.93 -9.18
CA GLU A 496 6.31 3.84 -9.99
C GLU A 496 6.24 2.47 -9.30
N GLY A 497 5.79 2.42 -8.04
CA GLY A 497 5.52 1.16 -7.34
C GLY A 497 6.75 0.30 -7.13
N ALA A 498 7.92 0.90 -6.87
CA ALA A 498 9.18 0.19 -6.67
C ALA A 498 9.99 0.79 -5.52
N PHE A 499 11.02 0.07 -5.08
CA PHE A 499 12.03 0.59 -4.16
C PHE A 499 13.42 0.01 -4.44
N THR A 500 14.44 0.74 -4.03
CA THR A 500 15.86 0.37 -4.20
C THR A 500 16.65 0.67 -2.94
N GLU A 501 17.53 -0.25 -2.56
CA GLU A 501 18.60 -0.01 -1.60
C GLU A 501 19.91 0.22 -2.35
N PHE A 502 20.58 1.33 -2.05
CA PHE A 502 21.87 1.70 -2.60
C PHE A 502 22.98 1.60 -1.56
N GLY A 503 24.14 1.06 -1.97
CA GLY A 503 25.40 1.12 -1.23
C GLY A 503 25.96 2.54 -1.16
N ALA A 504 26.99 2.75 -0.33
CA ALA A 504 27.60 4.06 -0.08
C ALA A 504 28.10 4.78 -1.35
N ASP A 505 28.45 4.03 -2.39
CA ASP A 505 28.92 4.51 -3.70
C ASP A 505 27.80 4.59 -4.77
N ASN A 506 26.55 4.36 -4.38
CA ASN A 506 25.37 4.23 -5.24
C ASN A 506 25.31 2.95 -6.08
N GLU A 507 26.04 1.89 -5.73
CA GLU A 507 25.75 0.56 -6.26
C GLU A 507 24.36 0.09 -5.79
N ILE A 508 23.64 -0.67 -6.61
CA ILE A 508 22.32 -1.20 -6.22
C ILE A 508 22.51 -2.51 -5.49
N LEU A 509 22.13 -2.53 -4.21
CA LEU A 509 22.24 -3.71 -3.34
C LEU A 509 20.96 -4.56 -3.36
N TYR A 510 19.82 -3.92 -3.60
CA TYR A 510 18.51 -4.57 -3.58
C TYR A 510 17.51 -3.72 -4.38
N HIS A 511 16.67 -4.36 -5.19
CA HIS A 511 15.58 -3.70 -5.93
C HIS A 511 14.38 -4.62 -6.08
N ALA A 512 13.18 -4.07 -5.85
CA ALA A 512 11.94 -4.77 -6.12
C ALA A 512 10.84 -3.84 -6.60
N PHE A 513 9.98 -4.38 -7.47
CA PHE A 513 8.68 -3.81 -7.79
C PHE A 513 7.61 -4.39 -6.86
N ILE A 514 6.72 -3.54 -6.39
CA ILE A 514 5.47 -3.92 -5.76
C ILE A 514 4.54 -4.50 -6.84
N GLN A 515 3.64 -5.41 -6.46
CA GLN A 515 2.61 -5.98 -7.33
C GLN A 515 2.05 -4.96 -8.33
N THR A 516 2.07 -5.33 -9.61
CA THR A 516 1.64 -4.48 -10.73
C THR A 516 0.31 -3.76 -10.45
N GLY A 517 0.29 -2.45 -10.73
CA GLY A 517 -0.89 -1.62 -10.51
C GLY A 517 -1.13 -1.26 -9.03
N SER A 518 -0.08 -1.36 -8.21
CA SER A 518 -0.07 -0.92 -6.82
C SER A 518 1.16 -0.08 -6.54
N VAL A 519 1.03 0.87 -5.62
CA VAL A 519 2.14 1.74 -5.18
C VAL A 519 2.11 1.84 -3.67
N SER A 520 3.21 2.28 -3.07
CA SER A 520 3.26 2.65 -1.66
C SER A 520 3.64 4.12 -1.57
N TYR A 521 2.92 4.88 -0.75
CA TYR A 521 3.12 6.34 -0.64
C TYR A 521 4.56 6.71 -0.24
N ARG A 522 5.10 5.96 0.72
CA ARG A 522 6.53 5.93 1.09
C ARG A 522 6.92 4.48 1.37
N GLY A 523 8.21 4.22 1.45
CA GLY A 523 8.75 2.93 1.88
C GLY A 523 10.02 3.12 2.69
N PHE A 524 10.25 2.24 3.66
CA PHE A 524 11.35 2.38 4.62
C PHE A 524 12.05 1.06 4.89
N LEU A 525 13.30 1.15 5.32
CA LEU A 525 14.09 0.05 5.83
C LEU A 525 14.45 0.32 7.29
N SER A 526 14.10 -0.60 8.19
CA SER A 526 14.39 -0.48 9.62
C SER A 526 14.57 -1.84 10.28
N ASN A 527 15.30 -1.87 11.39
CA ASN A 527 15.26 -3.01 12.29
C ASN A 527 13.92 -3.08 13.00
N TRP A 528 13.43 -4.29 13.26
CA TRP A 528 12.21 -4.50 14.03
C TRP A 528 12.24 -5.81 14.79
N THR A 529 11.71 -5.78 16.00
CA THR A 529 11.43 -6.97 16.79
C THR A 529 9.94 -6.98 17.07
N GLY A 530 9.23 -7.96 16.54
CA GLY A 530 7.80 -8.13 16.72
C GLY A 530 7.50 -9.27 17.68
N THR A 531 6.68 -8.98 18.69
CA THR A 531 6.23 -9.92 19.73
C THR A 531 4.70 -9.90 19.80
N PRO A 532 4.01 -10.38 18.74
CA PRO A 532 2.56 -10.24 18.60
C PRO A 532 1.79 -10.89 19.75
N LYS A 533 0.69 -10.25 20.18
CA LYS A 533 -0.25 -10.81 21.17
C LYS A 533 -1.23 -11.84 20.59
N GLU A 534 -1.39 -11.91 19.26
CA GLU A 534 -2.25 -12.93 18.67
C GLU A 534 -1.71 -14.34 18.97
N ILE A 535 -2.61 -15.31 19.10
CA ILE A 535 -2.23 -16.72 19.23
C ILE A 535 -1.76 -17.21 17.85
N PRO A 536 -0.62 -17.92 17.75
CA PRO A 536 -0.18 -18.49 16.47
C PRO A 536 -1.25 -19.37 15.83
N ALA A 537 -1.40 -19.26 14.51
CA ALA A 537 -2.39 -20.01 13.76
C ALA A 537 -1.85 -21.39 13.37
N LEU A 538 -2.65 -22.44 13.55
CA LEU A 538 -2.31 -23.82 13.16
C LEU A 538 -3.48 -24.48 12.43
N VAL A 539 -3.18 -25.08 11.28
CA VAL A 539 -4.08 -25.95 10.53
C VAL A 539 -3.49 -27.35 10.44
N ALA A 540 -4.33 -28.37 10.66
CA ALA A 540 -3.96 -29.78 10.56
C ALA A 540 -4.84 -30.48 9.50
N LEU A 541 -4.24 -30.85 8.37
CA LEU A 541 -4.93 -31.48 7.25
C LEU A 541 -4.63 -32.98 7.23
N GLU A 542 -5.67 -33.81 7.36
CA GLU A 542 -5.55 -35.24 7.11
C GLU A 542 -5.56 -35.49 5.60
N ILE A 543 -4.51 -36.15 5.12
CA ILE A 543 -4.26 -36.40 3.69
C ILE A 543 -4.38 -37.89 3.36
N ALA A 544 -4.07 -38.72 4.36
CA ALA A 544 -4.37 -40.14 4.40
C ALA A 544 -4.59 -40.55 5.86
N SER A 545 -5.11 -41.76 6.09
CA SER A 545 -5.51 -42.27 7.42
C SER A 545 -4.44 -42.20 8.51
N ASN A 546 -3.16 -42.11 8.15
CA ASN A 546 -2.04 -41.96 9.07
C ASN A 546 -1.06 -40.85 8.67
N LEU A 547 -1.50 -39.89 7.85
CA LEU A 547 -0.66 -38.82 7.33
C LEU A 547 -1.35 -37.47 7.49
N VAL A 548 -0.71 -36.57 8.22
CA VAL A 548 -1.18 -35.21 8.46
C VAL A 548 -0.13 -34.20 8.03
N GLU A 549 -0.57 -33.16 7.34
CA GLU A 549 0.22 -31.93 7.17
C GLU A 549 -0.26 -30.87 8.16
N LEU A 550 0.71 -30.25 8.83
CA LEU A 550 0.53 -29.18 9.78
C LEU A 550 1.11 -27.91 9.17
N TYR A 551 0.35 -26.84 9.17
CA TYR A 551 0.77 -25.52 8.69
C TYR A 551 0.61 -24.52 9.82
N VAL A 552 1.71 -23.85 10.20
CA VAL A 552 1.74 -22.90 11.31
C VAL A 552 2.31 -21.56 10.87
N SER A 553 1.72 -20.46 11.31
CA SER A 553 2.22 -19.10 11.12
C SER A 553 1.90 -18.21 12.32
N TRP A 554 2.62 -17.11 12.46
CA TRP A 554 2.41 -16.14 13.52
C TRP A 554 2.66 -14.72 13.00
N ASN A 555 1.58 -13.95 12.83
CA ASN A 555 1.63 -12.67 12.11
C ASN A 555 2.39 -11.62 12.92
N GLY A 556 3.57 -11.25 12.44
CA GLY A 556 4.46 -10.26 13.05
C GLY A 556 5.47 -10.80 14.04
N ASP A 557 5.52 -12.10 14.30
CA ASP A 557 6.55 -12.63 15.18
C ASP A 557 7.90 -12.65 14.46
N THR A 558 8.94 -12.14 15.12
CA THR A 558 10.33 -12.19 14.64
C THR A 558 11.23 -13.08 15.49
N GLU A 559 10.74 -13.58 16.63
CA GLU A 559 11.59 -14.23 17.64
C GLU A 559 11.60 -15.77 17.52
N THR A 560 10.57 -16.37 16.93
CA THR A 560 10.51 -17.83 16.77
C THR A 560 11.60 -18.33 15.82
N SER A 561 12.46 -19.19 16.33
CA SER A 561 13.49 -19.89 15.55
C SER A 561 13.07 -21.31 15.16
N VAL A 562 12.26 -21.97 15.99
CA VAL A 562 11.84 -23.36 15.81
C VAL A 562 10.37 -23.53 16.20
N TRP A 563 9.65 -24.31 15.40
CA TRP A 563 8.34 -24.84 15.75
C TRP A 563 8.47 -26.29 16.25
N ARG A 564 7.94 -26.59 17.43
CA ARG A 564 7.77 -27.97 17.93
C ARG A 564 6.32 -28.39 17.79
N PHE A 565 6.07 -29.54 17.18
CA PHE A 565 4.71 -30.04 16.94
C PHE A 565 4.37 -31.17 17.89
N PHE A 566 3.16 -31.16 18.43
CA PHE A 566 2.68 -32.16 19.37
C PHE A 566 1.35 -32.74 18.90
N TYR A 567 1.24 -34.07 18.99
CA TYR A 567 -0.03 -34.77 18.94
C TYR A 567 -0.61 -34.84 20.35
N VAL A 568 -1.87 -34.42 20.48
CA VAL A 568 -2.58 -34.35 21.76
C VAL A 568 -3.60 -35.47 21.83
N ASN A 569 -3.44 -36.37 22.79
CA ASN A 569 -4.37 -37.46 23.07
C ASN A 569 -4.79 -37.44 24.54
N GLY A 570 -6.03 -36.98 24.80
CA GLY A 570 -6.52 -36.81 26.16
C GLY A 570 -5.72 -35.74 26.92
N LYS A 571 -4.95 -36.15 27.94
CA LYS A 571 -4.11 -35.25 28.75
C LYS A 571 -2.62 -35.32 28.38
N GLU A 572 -2.23 -36.16 27.44
CA GLU A 572 -0.84 -36.34 27.05
C GLU A 572 -0.53 -35.63 25.73
N ASN A 573 0.52 -34.80 25.75
CA ASN A 573 1.10 -34.18 24.56
C ASN A 573 2.35 -34.96 24.17
N THR A 574 2.31 -35.63 23.02
CA THR A 574 3.47 -36.34 22.46
C THR A 574 4.11 -35.46 21.39
N GLN A 575 5.38 -35.07 21.56
CA GLN A 575 6.11 -34.36 20.51
C GLN A 575 6.26 -35.29 19.30
N VAL A 576 5.78 -34.83 18.15
CA VAL A 576 5.79 -35.58 16.89
C VAL A 576 6.87 -35.09 15.92
N GLY A 577 7.42 -33.90 16.15
CA GLY A 577 8.55 -33.37 15.39
C GLY A 577 8.87 -31.93 15.75
N GLN A 578 9.86 -31.38 15.07
CA GLN A 578 10.22 -29.96 15.11
C GLN A 578 10.81 -29.52 13.77
N VAL A 579 10.63 -28.26 13.42
CA VAL A 579 11.12 -27.67 12.16
C VAL A 579 11.64 -26.25 12.43
N ASN A 580 12.74 -25.87 11.81
CA ASN A 580 13.23 -24.49 11.85
C ASN A 580 12.24 -23.56 11.14
N ARG A 581 12.05 -22.35 11.65
CA ARG A 581 11.25 -21.34 10.98
C ARG A 581 12.12 -20.58 9.99
N ASP A 582 11.94 -20.87 8.70
CA ASP A 582 12.66 -20.20 7.61
C ASP A 582 11.79 -19.20 6.83
N SER A 583 10.46 -19.28 6.98
CA SER A 583 9.46 -18.43 6.31
C SER A 583 8.26 -18.06 7.21
N PHE A 584 7.35 -17.21 6.72
CA PHE A 584 6.11 -16.82 7.41
C PHE A 584 5.28 -18.03 7.86
N GLU A 585 4.96 -18.92 6.92
CA GLU A 585 4.26 -20.18 7.18
C GLU A 585 5.25 -21.33 7.13
N THR A 586 5.24 -22.17 8.16
CA THR A 586 6.01 -23.40 8.26
C THR A 586 5.10 -24.60 8.02
N ALA A 587 5.52 -25.50 7.14
CA ALA A 587 4.84 -26.77 6.90
C ALA A 587 5.59 -27.94 7.54
N PHE A 588 4.86 -28.86 8.17
CA PHE A 588 5.40 -30.08 8.75
C PHE A 588 4.49 -31.27 8.47
N THR A 589 5.06 -32.36 7.95
CA THR A 589 4.32 -33.59 7.68
C THR A 589 4.62 -34.63 8.74
N TRP A 590 3.59 -35.13 9.41
CA TRP A 590 3.70 -36.23 10.36
C TRP A 590 3.02 -37.50 9.84
N LYS A 591 3.76 -38.60 9.85
CA LYS A 591 3.24 -39.94 9.55
C LYS A 591 3.11 -40.74 10.83
N SER A 592 1.88 -40.98 11.26
CA SER A 592 1.61 -41.80 12.43
C SER A 592 1.82 -43.29 12.15
N THR A 593 2.23 -44.02 13.18
CA THR A 593 2.32 -45.49 13.17
C THR A 593 0.94 -46.16 13.32
N PHE A 594 -0.10 -45.38 13.62
CA PHE A 594 -1.48 -45.83 13.77
C PHE A 594 -2.42 -44.96 12.93
N ALA A 595 -3.60 -45.48 12.64
CA ALA A 595 -4.67 -44.69 12.02
C ALA A 595 -5.13 -43.63 13.02
N LEU A 596 -5.22 -42.38 12.57
CA LEU A 596 -5.61 -41.28 13.45
C LEU A 596 -7.12 -41.35 13.75
N PRO A 597 -7.52 -41.24 15.03
CA PRO A 597 -8.93 -41.10 15.35
C PRO A 597 -9.43 -39.73 14.88
N SER A 598 -10.73 -39.58 14.64
CA SER A 598 -11.36 -38.28 14.33
C SER A 598 -11.22 -37.25 15.46
N SER A 599 -10.90 -37.71 16.67
CA SER A 599 -10.55 -36.87 17.82
C SER A 599 -9.08 -36.45 17.85
N ALA A 600 -8.27 -36.74 16.82
CA ALA A 600 -6.88 -36.32 16.76
C ALA A 600 -6.78 -34.80 16.85
N ARG A 601 -5.92 -34.31 17.75
CA ARG A 601 -5.65 -32.90 17.96
C ARG A 601 -4.16 -32.63 17.93
N PHE A 602 -3.80 -31.41 17.55
CA PHE A 602 -2.43 -30.94 17.46
C PHE A 602 -2.27 -29.57 18.07
N VAL A 603 -1.07 -29.30 18.57
CA VAL A 603 -0.59 -27.96 18.92
C VAL A 603 0.83 -27.78 18.37
N ALA A 604 1.22 -26.54 18.12
CA ALA A 604 2.61 -26.18 17.85
C ALA A 604 3.10 -25.15 18.88
N GLU A 605 4.34 -25.32 19.32
CA GLU A 605 5.03 -24.41 20.23
C GLU A 605 6.08 -23.61 19.48
N ALA A 606 6.04 -22.29 19.66
CA ALA A 606 7.04 -21.35 19.21
C ALA A 606 8.22 -21.35 20.20
N VAL A 607 9.43 -21.54 19.70
CA VAL A 607 10.66 -21.61 20.50
C VAL A 607 11.67 -20.60 19.97
N GLY A 608 12.16 -19.73 20.87
CA GLY A 608 13.17 -18.72 20.57
C GLY A 608 14.56 -19.31 20.37
N VAL A 609 15.51 -18.47 19.93
CA VAL A 609 16.86 -18.90 19.55
C VAL A 609 17.66 -19.51 20.73
N ASN A 610 17.32 -19.16 21.97
CA ASN A 610 17.96 -19.71 23.17
C ASN A 610 17.20 -20.92 23.75
N GLY A 611 16.19 -21.43 23.04
CA GLY A 611 15.38 -22.59 23.45
C GLY A 611 14.23 -22.26 24.39
N GLU A 612 13.99 -20.97 24.67
CA GLU A 612 12.89 -20.46 25.47
C GLU A 612 11.54 -20.67 24.79
N TYR A 613 10.52 -20.99 25.58
CA TYR A 613 9.14 -21.05 25.13
C TYR A 613 8.59 -19.63 24.93
N LEU A 614 8.02 -19.36 23.76
CA LEU A 614 7.42 -18.06 23.43
C LEU A 614 5.89 -18.11 23.47
N ALA A 615 5.28 -19.06 22.76
CA ALA A 615 3.83 -19.22 22.66
C ALA A 615 3.44 -20.63 22.20
N GLN A 616 2.16 -20.94 22.29
CA GLN A 616 1.56 -22.17 21.76
C GLN A 616 0.29 -21.83 20.98
N THR A 617 0.04 -22.57 19.91
CA THR A 617 -1.20 -22.48 19.14
C THR A 617 -2.40 -22.94 19.97
N SER A 618 -3.61 -22.59 19.51
CA SER A 618 -4.82 -23.27 20.00
C SER A 618 -4.79 -24.76 19.68
N LEU A 619 -5.58 -25.55 20.42
CA LEU A 619 -5.77 -26.97 20.16
C LEU A 619 -6.53 -27.18 18.84
N THR A 620 -5.84 -27.65 17.81
CA THR A 620 -6.38 -27.76 16.44
C THR A 620 -6.82 -29.19 16.13
N ALA A 621 -8.03 -29.36 15.61
CA ALA A 621 -8.53 -30.63 15.09
C ALA A 621 -8.01 -30.93 13.68
N THR A 622 -7.83 -32.21 13.37
CA THR A 622 -7.65 -32.62 11.98
C THR A 622 -8.93 -32.32 11.20
N THR A 623 -8.77 -31.66 10.06
CA THR A 623 -9.81 -31.54 9.05
C THR A 623 -9.48 -32.46 7.89
N ALA A 624 -10.48 -33.14 7.36
CA ALA A 624 -10.29 -33.92 6.14
C ALA A 624 -9.97 -32.96 5.00
N SER A 625 -8.98 -33.28 4.18
CA SER A 625 -8.78 -32.58 2.91
C SER A 625 -10.05 -32.75 2.06
N ILE A 626 -10.83 -31.68 1.91
CA ILE A 626 -11.97 -31.65 0.98
C ILE A 626 -11.36 -31.77 -0.43
N ARG A 627 -11.35 -32.99 -0.97
CA ARG A 627 -11.09 -33.18 -2.40
C ARG A 627 -12.30 -32.61 -3.13
N LEU A 628 -12.15 -31.43 -3.72
CA LEU A 628 -13.06 -31.00 -4.78
C LEU A 628 -13.10 -32.12 -5.81
N LEU A 629 -14.27 -32.71 -6.02
CA LEU A 629 -14.48 -33.67 -7.10
C LEU A 629 -14.21 -32.90 -8.40
N LYS A 630 -13.18 -33.36 -9.13
CA LYS A 630 -12.76 -32.77 -10.41
C LYS A 630 -13.86 -32.86 -11.46
#